data_AF-A0A932CVZ4-F1
#
_entry.id   AF-A0A932CVZ4-F1
#
_cell.length_a   1.000
_cell.length_b   1.000
_cell.length_c   1.000
_cell.angle_alpha   90.00
_cell.angle_beta   90.00
_cell.angle_gamma   90.00
#
_symmetry.space_group_name_H-M   'P 1'
#
loop_
_entity.id
_entity.type
_entity.pdbx_description
1 polymer ?
#
loop_
_entity_poly.entity_id
_entity_poly.type
_entity_poly.pdbx_seq_one_letter_code
_entity_poly.pdbx_strand_id
1 'polypeptide(L)'
;MSPRQVLCALCLLCFGRAVRAEPRWVRLSWTGDTGRTMTIAWNTDGDPDSVVEWGPTDVYGNQVVGVRGEDIGGDLGTVHEATIAGLDPETTYHYRVGGEGAWSGDLTFRTGPQTGTCRPFRFVVGGDGRGGEIPIFDEGYVSRYWDDISGFMVADEPLFMLNTGDMVHEGDELEQWEEFLDFSEPFNLAVVHLPSLGNHDTGGPQDGDMGYFNRLFALPKVNAGAVQPEEIDPDGDGVEDFYSFSVGNAHVAALSTETADMDSQIAWLQTDFEAARDAGGIDWFMVFFHRPVWSSGLHGSNEEDATRADLLVPFLDDFGVDVVWTGHDHNYERFHPSRGGYGDRDRVVTPLGDVDGHPGGIADGTVYVVTGGAGSFTNFVIQGWEEGSANVNGDRNYVVVDVEGGDLTMTVRDVDAPFLQLGDAELEDDPIEVVTLQKPDAACMAGDGDAAADADADADADADADTDADSDSDADADADADADADADADVDSDADVDSDADTDSDSDSDSDSDSDSDSDEAPDASGGCGCRVVGLP
;
A
#
# COMPACT_ATOMS: atom_id res chain seq x y z
N MET A 1 10.21 -79.60 -24.47
CA MET A 1 9.04 -78.72 -24.75
C MET A 1 8.80 -77.90 -23.50
N SER A 2 8.88 -76.57 -23.61
CA SER A 2 8.83 -75.61 -22.50
C SER A 2 7.51 -75.61 -21.74
N PRO A 3 7.50 -75.01 -20.54
CA PRO A 3 6.47 -74.03 -20.26
C PRO A 3 7.02 -72.68 -19.76
N ARG A 4 6.16 -71.69 -19.98
CA ARG A 4 6.30 -70.24 -19.89
C ARG A 4 6.37 -69.70 -18.45
N GLN A 5 7.14 -68.60 -18.33
CA GLN A 5 6.84 -67.32 -17.67
C GLN A 5 6.12 -67.32 -16.31
N VAL A 6 6.83 -66.79 -15.30
CA VAL A 6 6.25 -65.88 -14.30
C VAL A 6 7.17 -64.65 -14.27
N LEU A 7 6.65 -63.52 -14.75
CA LEU A 7 7.26 -62.20 -14.65
C LEU A 7 6.78 -61.60 -13.33
N CYS A 8 7.67 -61.37 -12.37
CA CYS A 8 7.36 -60.58 -11.17
C CYS A 8 7.30 -59.10 -11.58
N ALA A 9 6.10 -58.51 -11.54
CA ALA A 9 5.95 -57.07 -11.50
C ALA A 9 6.28 -56.60 -10.08
N LEU A 10 7.46 -55.98 -9.90
CA LEU A 10 7.71 -55.12 -8.75
C LEU A 10 7.01 -53.80 -9.04
N CYS A 11 5.88 -53.52 -8.39
CA CYS A 11 5.39 -52.16 -8.27
C CYS A 11 6.34 -51.41 -7.33
N LEU A 12 7.30 -50.67 -7.90
CA LEU A 12 7.90 -49.55 -7.19
C LEU A 12 6.82 -48.48 -7.07
N LEU A 13 6.18 -48.40 -5.91
CA LEU A 13 5.54 -47.18 -5.45
C LEU A 13 6.67 -46.17 -5.23
N CYS A 14 6.95 -45.37 -6.25
CA CYS A 14 7.66 -44.11 -6.05
C CYS A 14 6.74 -43.21 -5.22
N PHE A 15 6.93 -43.20 -3.90
CA PHE A 15 6.55 -42.04 -3.11
C PHE A 15 7.44 -40.90 -3.62
N GLY A 16 6.94 -40.12 -4.57
CA GLY A 16 7.48 -38.79 -4.78
C GLY A 16 7.38 -38.08 -3.43
N ARG A 17 8.52 -37.67 -2.87
CA ARG A 17 8.50 -36.58 -1.89
C ARG A 17 7.78 -35.45 -2.62
N ALA A 18 6.62 -35.03 -2.11
CA ALA A 18 6.14 -33.70 -2.43
C ALA A 18 7.32 -32.76 -2.18
N VAL A 19 7.73 -32.03 -3.20
CA VAL A 19 8.66 -30.92 -3.02
C VAL A 19 7.93 -30.00 -2.03
N ARG A 20 8.57 -29.74 -0.89
CA ARG A 20 7.96 -28.87 0.12
C ARG A 20 8.04 -27.45 -0.45
N ALA A 21 6.90 -26.78 -0.53
CA ALA A 21 6.74 -25.47 -1.11
C ALA A 21 7.34 -24.42 -0.15
N GLU A 22 8.60 -24.08 -0.33
CA GLU A 22 9.26 -23.08 0.53
C GLU A 22 8.67 -21.69 0.24
N PRO A 23 8.37 -20.88 1.29
CA PRO A 23 7.94 -19.50 1.12
C PRO A 23 8.98 -18.64 0.40
N ARG A 24 8.50 -17.82 -0.54
CA ARG A 24 9.29 -16.88 -1.35
C ARG A 24 8.61 -15.51 -1.39
N TRP A 25 9.37 -14.47 -1.70
CA TRP A 25 8.88 -13.09 -1.91
C TRP A 25 7.94 -12.61 -0.79
N VAL A 26 8.41 -12.77 0.44
CA VAL A 26 7.69 -12.25 1.61
C VAL A 26 7.66 -10.74 1.54
N ARG A 27 6.49 -10.17 1.77
CA ARG A 27 6.24 -8.72 1.68
C ARG A 27 5.31 -8.27 2.80
N LEU A 28 5.55 -7.05 3.25
CA LEU A 28 4.86 -6.43 4.39
C LEU A 28 3.95 -5.30 3.92
N SER A 29 2.76 -5.21 4.50
CA SER A 29 1.75 -4.20 4.23
C SER A 29 0.89 -3.96 5.49
N TRP A 30 -0.17 -3.16 5.36
CA TRP A 30 -1.18 -3.00 6.40
C TRP A 30 -2.57 -3.15 5.81
N THR A 31 -3.50 -3.72 6.58
CA THR A 31 -4.95 -3.72 6.29
C THR A 31 -5.77 -3.16 7.46
N GLY A 32 -5.10 -2.63 8.48
CA GLY A 32 -5.70 -2.09 9.70
C GLY A 32 -4.84 -1.01 10.33
N ASP A 33 -4.97 -0.79 11.64
CA ASP A 33 -4.18 0.23 12.36
C ASP A 33 -2.70 -0.13 12.34
N THR A 34 -1.87 0.76 11.79
CA THR A 34 -0.44 0.54 11.52
C THR A 34 0.41 0.29 12.77
N GLY A 35 -0.07 0.71 13.95
CA GLY A 35 0.58 0.44 15.23
C GLY A 35 0.10 -0.85 15.90
N ARG A 36 -0.99 -1.45 15.42
CA ARG A 36 -1.65 -2.63 16.03
C ARG A 36 -1.75 -3.83 15.10
N THR A 37 -1.46 -3.67 13.82
CA THR A 37 -1.52 -4.74 12.83
C THR A 37 -0.27 -4.80 11.96
N MET A 38 -0.04 -5.97 11.38
CA MET A 38 0.91 -6.19 10.29
C MET A 38 0.31 -7.22 9.35
N THR A 39 0.22 -6.90 8.06
CA THR A 39 -0.22 -7.84 7.04
C THR A 39 1.01 -8.36 6.31
N ILE A 40 1.05 -9.67 6.13
CA ILE A 40 2.18 -10.37 5.54
C ILE A 40 1.64 -11.19 4.40
N ALA A 41 2.25 -11.04 3.23
CA ALA A 41 1.96 -11.87 2.08
C ALA A 41 3.23 -12.55 1.56
N TRP A 42 3.07 -13.73 0.96
CA TRP A 42 4.17 -14.53 0.43
C TRP A 42 3.68 -15.53 -0.61
N ASN A 43 4.61 -16.07 -1.38
CA ASN A 43 4.34 -17.01 -2.46
C ASN A 43 4.89 -18.41 -2.12
N THR A 44 4.26 -19.46 -2.67
CA THR A 44 4.76 -20.83 -2.57
C THR A 44 4.50 -21.67 -3.83
N ASP A 45 5.34 -22.68 -4.05
CA ASP A 45 5.14 -23.72 -5.07
C ASP A 45 4.05 -24.73 -4.65
N GLY A 46 2.78 -24.35 -4.77
CA GLY A 46 1.65 -25.26 -4.54
C GLY A 46 0.85 -24.91 -3.30
N ASP A 47 0.58 -25.90 -2.44
CA ASP A 47 -0.51 -25.83 -1.46
C ASP A 47 -0.08 -26.15 -0.02
N PRO A 48 0.86 -25.39 0.58
CA PRO A 48 1.12 -25.48 2.02
C PRO A 48 0.04 -24.73 2.81
N ASP A 49 -0.01 -24.99 4.12
CA ASP A 49 -0.81 -24.17 5.03
C ASP A 49 -0.39 -22.69 4.95
N SER A 50 -1.35 -21.79 5.15
CA SER A 50 -1.12 -20.35 5.20
C SER A 50 -0.97 -19.92 6.65
N VAL A 51 0.20 -20.10 7.27
CA VAL A 51 0.40 -19.81 8.70
C VAL A 51 1.54 -18.82 8.91
N VAL A 52 1.34 -17.90 9.85
CA VAL A 52 2.40 -17.05 10.39
C VAL A 52 2.56 -17.34 11.87
N GLU A 53 3.76 -17.73 12.27
CA GLU A 53 4.16 -17.75 13.68
C GLU A 53 4.88 -16.44 14.01
N TRP A 54 4.54 -15.82 15.14
CA TRP A 54 5.08 -14.50 15.50
C TRP A 54 5.18 -14.29 17.01
N GLY A 55 6.03 -13.35 17.43
CA GLY A 55 6.14 -12.89 18.81
C GLY A 55 7.31 -11.96 19.07
N PRO A 56 7.56 -11.55 20.33
CA PRO A 56 8.61 -10.60 20.68
C PRO A 56 10.04 -11.18 20.54
N THR A 57 10.17 -12.48 20.27
CA THR A 57 11.43 -13.22 20.11
C THR A 57 11.26 -14.29 19.04
N ASP A 58 12.36 -14.85 18.54
CA ASP A 58 12.41 -15.97 17.58
C ASP A 58 11.79 -17.31 18.07
N VAL A 59 11.30 -17.35 19.32
CA VAL A 59 10.46 -18.43 19.85
C VAL A 59 8.98 -18.27 19.43
N TYR A 60 8.61 -17.09 18.93
CA TYR A 60 7.28 -16.69 18.49
C TYR A 60 6.21 -16.79 19.59
N GLY A 61 5.68 -17.99 19.84
CA GLY A 61 4.68 -18.26 20.88
C GLY A 61 3.24 -17.91 20.48
N ASN A 62 3.04 -17.18 19.38
CA ASN A 62 1.73 -16.93 18.78
C ASN A 62 1.70 -17.42 17.33
N GLN A 63 0.49 -17.64 16.82
CA GLN A 63 0.26 -17.95 15.41
C GLN A 63 -1.03 -17.31 14.92
N VAL A 64 -1.08 -17.02 13.62
CA VAL A 64 -2.30 -16.67 12.89
C VAL A 64 -2.40 -17.53 11.64
N VAL A 65 -3.63 -17.97 11.32
CA VAL A 65 -3.93 -18.66 10.06
C VAL A 65 -4.43 -17.61 9.07
N GLY A 66 -3.75 -17.54 7.94
CA GLY A 66 -4.05 -16.66 6.83
C GLY A 66 -5.06 -17.23 5.85
N VAL A 67 -5.26 -16.46 4.77
CA VAL A 67 -6.02 -16.82 3.59
C VAL A 67 -5.07 -17.26 2.50
N ARG A 68 -5.54 -18.17 1.66
CA ARG A 68 -4.85 -18.66 0.48
C ARG A 68 -5.56 -18.12 -0.75
N GLY A 69 -4.84 -17.42 -1.62
CA GLY A 69 -5.32 -16.98 -2.92
C GLY A 69 -5.28 -18.09 -3.97
N GLU A 70 -5.73 -17.76 -5.18
CA GLU A 70 -5.62 -18.66 -6.33
C GLU A 70 -4.19 -18.69 -6.88
N ASP A 71 -3.79 -19.84 -7.45
CA ASP A 71 -2.51 -19.98 -8.16
C ASP A 71 -2.45 -18.98 -9.34
N ILE A 72 -1.44 -18.11 -9.32
CA ILE A 72 -1.21 -17.06 -10.31
C ILE A 72 -0.57 -17.64 -11.58
N GLY A 73 0.06 -18.82 -11.49
CA GLY A 73 0.82 -19.44 -12.56
C GLY A 73 2.31 -19.12 -12.51
N GLY A 74 3.07 -19.65 -13.47
CA GLY A 74 4.52 -19.49 -13.55
C GLY A 74 5.25 -19.94 -12.28
N ASP A 75 6.34 -19.25 -11.95
CA ASP A 75 7.05 -19.39 -10.70
C ASP A 75 6.43 -18.51 -9.59
N LEU A 76 5.48 -17.61 -9.89
CA LEU A 76 4.68 -16.90 -8.88
C LEU A 76 3.85 -17.84 -8.00
N GLY A 77 3.28 -18.89 -8.57
CA GLY A 77 2.55 -19.91 -7.81
C GLY A 77 1.38 -19.36 -7.00
N THR A 78 1.18 -19.88 -5.78
CA THR A 78 0.09 -19.46 -4.89
C THR A 78 0.53 -18.33 -3.97
N VAL A 79 -0.29 -17.28 -3.88
CA VAL A 79 -0.14 -16.21 -2.88
C VAL A 79 -0.91 -16.54 -1.60
N HIS A 80 -0.30 -16.25 -0.47
CA HIS A 80 -0.85 -16.39 0.86
C HIS A 80 -0.82 -15.04 1.56
N GLU A 81 -1.80 -14.79 2.41
CA GLU A 81 -1.94 -13.53 3.14
C GLU A 81 -2.35 -13.80 4.58
N ALA A 82 -1.74 -13.12 5.53
CA ALA A 82 -2.15 -13.20 6.93
C ALA A 82 -1.97 -11.85 7.62
N THR A 83 -2.99 -11.43 8.37
CA THR A 83 -2.94 -10.21 9.19
C THR A 83 -2.78 -10.58 10.66
N ILE A 84 -1.67 -10.17 11.25
CA ILE A 84 -1.48 -10.18 12.70
C ILE A 84 -2.17 -8.94 13.27
N ALA A 85 -2.93 -9.12 14.35
CA ALA A 85 -3.62 -8.03 15.05
C ALA A 85 -3.33 -8.05 16.55
N GLY A 86 -3.59 -6.93 17.23
CA GLY A 86 -3.38 -6.79 18.68
C GLY A 86 -1.91 -6.61 19.06
N LEU A 87 -1.10 -6.10 18.13
CA LEU A 87 0.30 -5.75 18.37
C LEU A 87 0.42 -4.52 19.27
N ASP A 88 1.60 -4.31 19.85
CA ASP A 88 1.94 -3.07 20.52
C ASP A 88 2.61 -2.09 19.55
N PRO A 89 2.30 -0.78 19.59
CA PRO A 89 2.92 0.24 18.74
C PRO A 89 4.42 0.33 18.95
N GLU A 90 5.13 0.82 17.92
CA GLU A 90 6.58 1.08 17.94
C GLU A 90 7.45 -0.12 18.40
N THR A 91 6.96 -1.35 18.23
CA THR A 91 7.55 -2.58 18.75
C THR A 91 8.04 -3.49 17.63
N THR A 92 9.24 -4.06 17.80
CA THR A 92 9.79 -5.06 16.88
C THR A 92 9.30 -6.46 17.25
N TYR A 93 8.82 -7.20 16.26
CA TYR A 93 8.41 -8.59 16.39
C TYR A 93 9.22 -9.48 15.45
N HIS A 94 9.46 -10.71 15.91
CA HIS A 94 9.97 -11.81 15.10
C HIS A 94 8.80 -12.59 14.50
N TYR A 95 8.95 -13.05 13.27
CA TYR A 95 7.97 -13.90 12.60
C TYR A 95 8.60 -14.87 11.62
N ARG A 96 7.83 -15.89 11.24
CA ARG A 96 8.10 -16.74 10.07
C ARG A 96 6.78 -17.13 9.41
N VAL A 97 6.83 -17.34 8.10
CA VAL A 97 5.67 -17.74 7.30
C VAL A 97 5.82 -19.17 6.78
N GLY A 98 4.72 -19.86 6.52
CA GLY A 98 4.73 -21.18 5.89
C GLY A 98 3.70 -22.16 6.47
N GLY A 99 3.99 -23.46 6.33
CA GLY A 99 3.06 -24.55 6.66
C GLY A 99 3.67 -25.95 6.50
N GLU A 100 3.14 -26.96 7.22
CA GLU A 100 3.54 -28.38 7.16
C GLU A 100 5.05 -28.72 7.06
N GLY A 101 5.91 -27.90 7.67
CA GLY A 101 7.36 -28.10 7.69
C GLY A 101 8.10 -27.54 6.47
N ALA A 102 7.47 -26.65 5.71
CA ALA A 102 8.08 -25.65 4.84
C ALA A 102 7.88 -24.28 5.49
N TRP A 103 8.95 -23.73 6.06
CA TRP A 103 8.92 -22.45 6.78
C TRP A 103 10.01 -21.54 6.22
N SER A 104 9.75 -20.24 6.21
CA SER A 104 10.80 -19.25 6.01
C SER A 104 11.84 -19.32 7.15
N GLY A 105 12.95 -18.59 6.96
CA GLY A 105 13.80 -18.20 8.08
C GLY A 105 13.07 -17.29 9.08
N ASP A 106 13.76 -16.98 10.18
CA ASP A 106 13.32 -15.94 11.10
C ASP A 106 13.45 -14.56 10.43
N LEU A 107 12.37 -13.79 10.49
CA LEU A 107 12.25 -12.45 9.94
C LEU A 107 11.75 -11.50 11.02
N THR A 108 11.87 -10.19 10.80
CA THR A 108 11.40 -9.19 11.75
C THR A 108 10.66 -8.05 11.06
N PHE A 109 9.68 -7.49 11.75
CA PHE A 109 9.05 -6.21 11.36
C PHE A 109 8.93 -5.30 12.58
N ARG A 110 8.66 -4.01 12.35
CA ARG A 110 8.36 -3.04 13.41
C ARG A 110 7.00 -2.39 13.16
N THR A 111 6.17 -2.31 14.20
CA THR A 111 4.89 -1.60 14.13
C THR A 111 5.07 -0.09 14.15
N GLY A 112 4.14 0.63 13.51
CA GLY A 112 4.13 2.08 13.48
C GLY A 112 3.78 2.73 14.83
N PRO A 113 3.92 4.06 14.94
CA PRO A 113 3.38 4.81 16.06
C PRO A 113 1.86 4.70 16.14
N GLN A 114 1.33 4.79 17.35
CA GLN A 114 -0.12 4.78 17.57
C GLN A 114 -0.79 5.93 16.80
N THR A 115 -1.82 5.60 16.02
CA THR A 115 -2.68 6.56 15.33
C THR A 115 -3.21 7.63 16.30
N GLY A 116 -3.19 8.90 15.87
CA GLY A 116 -3.62 10.07 16.63
C GLY A 116 -2.55 10.72 17.51
N THR A 117 -1.29 10.26 17.44
CA THR A 117 -0.18 10.75 18.29
C THR A 117 0.89 11.49 17.48
N CYS A 118 1.55 12.48 18.09
CA CYS A 118 2.67 13.20 17.48
C CYS A 118 4.01 12.43 17.53
N ARG A 119 3.99 11.10 17.66
CA ARG A 119 5.22 10.31 17.71
C ARG A 119 5.91 10.38 16.34
N PRO A 120 7.22 10.65 16.29
CA PRO A 120 7.89 10.85 15.02
C PRO A 120 7.97 9.55 14.22
N PHE A 121 7.88 9.66 12.91
CA PHE A 121 8.07 8.53 11.99
C PHE A 121 8.69 9.01 10.68
N ARG A 122 9.35 8.07 9.99
CA ARG A 122 9.97 8.26 8.69
C ARG A 122 9.34 7.34 7.67
N PHE A 123 9.14 7.83 6.46
CA PHE A 123 8.81 7.01 5.31
C PHE A 123 9.60 7.45 4.09
N VAL A 124 9.59 6.63 3.03
CA VAL A 124 10.15 6.98 1.73
C VAL A 124 9.07 7.01 0.66
N VAL A 125 9.29 7.82 -0.37
CA VAL A 125 8.40 7.93 -1.53
C VAL A 125 9.24 7.79 -2.79
N GLY A 126 8.77 6.99 -3.74
CA GLY A 126 9.37 6.86 -5.06
C GLY A 126 8.60 5.86 -5.91
N GLY A 127 8.71 5.93 -7.22
CA GLY A 127 8.08 4.96 -8.11
C GLY A 127 8.76 4.93 -9.46
N ASP A 128 8.10 4.27 -10.42
CA ASP A 128 8.62 4.04 -11.75
C ASP A 128 9.92 3.24 -11.70
N GLY A 129 9.95 2.24 -10.81
CA GLY A 129 11.14 1.42 -10.56
C GLY A 129 11.52 0.59 -11.78
N ARG A 130 10.51 -0.05 -12.42
CA ARG A 130 10.63 -0.94 -13.59
C ARG A 130 11.97 -1.67 -13.64
N GLY A 131 12.28 -2.40 -12.57
CA GLY A 131 13.49 -3.19 -12.47
C GLY A 131 13.44 -4.32 -13.50
N GLY A 132 14.58 -4.67 -14.09
CA GLY A 132 14.66 -5.86 -14.94
C GLY A 132 14.92 -5.68 -16.41
N GLU A 133 14.57 -6.71 -17.19
CA GLU A 133 14.87 -6.74 -18.63
C GLU A 133 14.15 -5.60 -19.35
N ILE A 134 14.92 -4.74 -20.01
CA ILE A 134 14.39 -3.60 -20.71
C ILE A 134 14.03 -3.97 -22.16
N PRO A 135 12.75 -3.95 -22.55
CA PRO A 135 12.30 -4.48 -23.84
C PRO A 135 12.85 -3.76 -25.09
N ILE A 136 13.40 -2.54 -24.93
CA ILE A 136 13.93 -1.74 -26.03
C ILE A 136 15.37 -2.11 -26.45
N PHE A 137 16.05 -2.98 -25.70
CA PHE A 137 17.36 -3.51 -26.10
C PHE A 137 17.22 -4.97 -26.56
N ASP A 138 17.89 -5.34 -27.67
CA ASP A 138 17.93 -6.73 -28.14
C ASP A 138 18.56 -7.64 -27.07
N GLU A 139 17.75 -8.52 -26.48
CA GLU A 139 18.02 -9.66 -25.57
C GLU A 139 19.16 -9.49 -24.53
N GLY A 140 18.79 -9.45 -23.24
CA GLY A 140 19.69 -9.70 -22.11
C GLY A 140 20.20 -8.47 -21.35
N TYR A 141 19.54 -7.31 -21.46
CA TYR A 141 19.87 -6.12 -20.67
C TYR A 141 18.91 -5.95 -19.50
N VAL A 142 19.44 -6.11 -18.28
CA VAL A 142 18.69 -6.03 -17.02
C VAL A 142 19.07 -4.74 -16.29
N SER A 143 18.10 -3.85 -16.08
CA SER A 143 18.23 -2.68 -15.19
C SER A 143 18.24 -3.13 -13.74
N ARG A 144 19.27 -2.75 -12.99
CA ARG A 144 19.37 -3.01 -11.53
C ARG A 144 19.16 -1.77 -10.67
N TYR A 145 18.76 -0.65 -11.27
CA TYR A 145 18.64 0.60 -10.51
C TYR A 145 17.58 0.55 -9.42
N TRP A 146 16.50 -0.20 -9.62
CA TRP A 146 15.54 -0.43 -8.54
C TRP A 146 16.15 -1.21 -7.36
N ASP A 147 16.95 -2.25 -7.63
CA ASP A 147 17.68 -3.03 -6.62
C ASP A 147 18.63 -2.12 -5.82
N ASP A 148 19.44 -1.30 -6.52
CA ASP A 148 20.35 -0.35 -5.87
C ASP A 148 19.62 0.75 -5.06
N ILE A 149 18.62 1.39 -5.67
CA ILE A 149 17.87 2.50 -5.07
C ILE A 149 17.03 2.02 -3.88
N SER A 150 16.36 0.87 -4.00
CA SER A 150 15.64 0.27 -2.87
C SER A 150 16.60 -0.12 -1.75
N GLY A 151 17.83 -0.56 -2.07
CA GLY A 151 18.90 -0.72 -1.09
C GLY A 151 19.26 0.57 -0.34
N PHE A 152 19.32 1.71 -1.03
CA PHE A 152 19.51 3.03 -0.39
C PHE A 152 18.30 3.42 0.47
N MET A 153 17.08 3.15 0.00
CA MET A 153 15.86 3.36 0.79
C MET A 153 15.88 2.55 2.09
N VAL A 154 16.29 1.27 2.07
CA VAL A 154 16.45 0.47 3.30
C VAL A 154 17.46 1.12 4.25
N ALA A 155 18.57 1.64 3.72
CA ALA A 155 19.61 2.28 4.53
C ALA A 155 19.17 3.59 5.21
N ASP A 156 18.11 4.23 4.71
CA ASP A 156 17.46 5.38 5.35
C ASP A 156 16.53 4.98 6.53
N GLU A 157 16.37 3.67 6.79
CA GLU A 157 15.57 3.09 7.86
C GLU A 157 14.10 3.60 7.93
N PRO A 158 13.34 3.59 6.81
CA PRO A 158 11.94 4.00 6.82
C PRO A 158 11.05 2.98 7.52
N LEU A 159 9.93 3.45 8.07
CA LEU A 159 8.87 2.59 8.56
C LEU A 159 8.08 1.95 7.40
N PHE A 160 7.88 2.70 6.32
CA PHE A 160 7.16 2.26 5.13
C PHE A 160 7.59 3.04 3.90
N MET A 161 7.19 2.54 2.72
CA MET A 161 7.30 3.20 1.44
C MET A 161 5.93 3.46 0.83
N LEU A 162 5.76 4.66 0.30
CA LEU A 162 4.74 4.96 -0.70
C LEU A 162 5.36 4.73 -2.09
N ASN A 163 4.93 3.68 -2.77
CA ASN A 163 5.36 3.42 -4.14
C ASN A 163 4.36 4.03 -5.13
N THR A 164 4.79 5.00 -5.93
CA THR A 164 3.88 5.76 -6.83
C THR A 164 3.51 4.99 -8.11
N GLY A 165 3.75 3.68 -8.17
CA GLY A 165 3.35 2.80 -9.27
C GLY A 165 4.43 2.58 -10.32
N ASP A 166 4.08 1.85 -11.37
CA ASP A 166 4.97 1.40 -12.45
C ASP A 166 6.13 0.54 -11.94
N MET A 167 5.74 -0.57 -11.32
CA MET A 167 6.66 -1.58 -10.82
C MET A 167 7.17 -2.49 -11.95
N VAL A 168 6.33 -2.77 -12.94
CA VAL A 168 6.65 -3.59 -14.11
C VAL A 168 6.56 -2.80 -15.42
N HIS A 169 6.91 -3.41 -16.56
CA HIS A 169 6.75 -2.81 -17.89
C HIS A 169 5.41 -3.15 -18.56
N GLU A 170 4.85 -4.33 -18.31
CA GLU A 170 3.56 -4.77 -18.84
C GLU A 170 2.86 -5.56 -17.74
N GLY A 171 1.73 -5.03 -17.26
CA GLY A 171 1.04 -5.52 -16.07
C GLY A 171 0.50 -6.93 -16.20
N ASP A 172 0.39 -7.44 -17.43
CA ASP A 172 -0.09 -8.78 -17.76
C ASP A 172 1.02 -9.78 -18.12
N GLU A 173 2.29 -9.36 -18.03
CA GLU A 173 3.44 -10.25 -18.19
C GLU A 173 3.91 -10.77 -16.84
N LEU A 174 3.63 -12.04 -16.60
CA LEU A 174 3.90 -12.70 -15.34
C LEU A 174 5.40 -12.71 -14.99
N GLU A 175 6.27 -12.91 -15.98
CA GLU A 175 7.73 -12.98 -15.78
C GLU A 175 8.30 -11.65 -15.23
N GLN A 176 7.69 -10.51 -15.56
CA GLN A 176 8.15 -9.20 -15.06
C GLN A 176 7.79 -8.97 -13.59
N TRP A 177 6.67 -9.51 -13.13
CA TRP A 177 6.32 -9.49 -11.71
C TRP A 177 7.26 -10.37 -10.88
N GLU A 178 7.66 -11.54 -11.40
CA GLU A 178 8.68 -12.39 -10.78
C GLU A 178 10.01 -11.62 -10.62
N GLU A 179 10.44 -10.97 -11.70
CA GLU A 179 11.68 -10.20 -11.71
C GLU A 179 11.63 -8.99 -10.76
N PHE A 180 10.52 -8.26 -10.74
CA PHE A 180 10.31 -7.17 -9.78
C PHE A 180 10.38 -7.66 -8.33
N LEU A 181 9.75 -8.80 -8.02
CA LEU A 181 9.78 -9.38 -6.67
C LEU A 181 11.17 -9.87 -6.29
N ASP A 182 11.95 -10.41 -7.23
CA ASP A 182 13.35 -10.80 -7.02
C ASP A 182 14.22 -9.59 -6.64
N PHE A 183 14.12 -8.47 -7.37
CA PHE A 183 14.87 -7.26 -7.04
C PHE A 183 14.35 -6.55 -5.78
N SER A 184 13.08 -6.73 -5.45
CA SER A 184 12.48 -6.11 -4.28
C SER A 184 12.63 -6.96 -3.02
N GLU A 185 13.12 -8.20 -3.09
CA GLU A 185 13.11 -9.12 -1.94
C GLU A 185 13.83 -8.55 -0.71
N PRO A 186 15.07 -8.02 -0.79
CA PRO A 186 15.74 -7.44 0.38
C PRO A 186 14.95 -6.27 0.98
N PHE A 187 14.32 -5.46 0.13
CA PHE A 187 13.52 -4.32 0.52
C PHE A 187 12.19 -4.74 1.18
N ASN A 188 11.44 -5.66 0.56
CA ASN A 188 10.13 -6.15 1.02
C ASN A 188 10.20 -6.91 2.36
N LEU A 189 11.37 -7.46 2.71
CA LEU A 189 11.64 -8.05 4.02
C LEU A 189 11.89 -7.02 5.12
N ALA A 190 12.33 -5.81 4.75
CA ALA A 190 12.77 -4.78 5.69
C ALA A 190 11.76 -3.63 5.87
N VAL A 191 10.99 -3.32 4.82
CA VAL A 191 10.15 -2.12 4.75
C VAL A 191 8.74 -2.50 4.33
N VAL A 192 7.74 -1.90 4.99
CA VAL A 192 6.34 -2.02 4.58
C VAL A 192 6.14 -1.33 3.23
N HIS A 193 5.63 -2.06 2.24
CA HIS A 193 5.53 -1.61 0.85
C HIS A 193 4.07 -1.32 0.48
N LEU A 194 3.74 -0.05 0.23
CA LEU A 194 2.39 0.42 -0.09
C LEU A 194 2.38 1.07 -1.48
N PRO A 195 2.10 0.31 -2.55
CA PRO A 195 2.07 0.83 -3.91
C PRO A 195 0.70 1.40 -4.31
N SER A 196 0.71 2.32 -5.28
CA SER A 196 -0.44 2.68 -6.12
C SER A 196 -0.30 2.02 -7.49
N LEU A 197 -1.40 1.84 -8.21
CA LEU A 197 -1.38 1.35 -9.59
C LEU A 197 -0.83 2.40 -10.56
N GLY A 198 0.19 2.02 -11.34
CA GLY A 198 0.65 2.77 -12.51
C GLY A 198 0.15 2.21 -13.82
N ASN A 199 0.35 2.96 -14.90
CA ASN A 199 -0.16 2.58 -16.21
C ASN A 199 0.53 1.36 -16.81
N HIS A 200 1.72 1.01 -16.32
CA HIS A 200 2.41 -0.21 -16.70
C HIS A 200 2.03 -1.41 -15.82
N ASP A 201 1.35 -1.20 -14.68
CA ASP A 201 0.93 -2.27 -13.77
C ASP A 201 -0.41 -2.92 -14.18
N THR A 202 -1.03 -2.43 -15.25
CA THR A 202 -2.34 -2.86 -15.76
C THR A 202 -2.27 -3.20 -17.25
N GLY A 203 -3.41 -3.46 -17.90
CA GLY A 203 -3.51 -3.52 -19.37
C GLY A 203 -3.68 -4.93 -19.95
N GLY A 204 -3.81 -5.93 -19.07
CA GLY A 204 -4.11 -7.31 -19.44
C GLY A 204 -5.59 -7.58 -19.72
N PRO A 205 -5.94 -8.84 -20.03
CA PRO A 205 -7.35 -9.28 -20.05
C PRO A 205 -8.00 -9.32 -18.65
N GLN A 206 -7.23 -9.07 -17.58
CA GLN A 206 -7.63 -9.09 -16.18
C GLN A 206 -7.14 -7.79 -15.52
N ASP A 207 -8.03 -7.05 -14.88
CA ASP A 207 -7.76 -5.86 -14.06
C ASP A 207 -8.60 -5.96 -12.76
N GLY A 208 -8.46 -4.99 -11.85
CA GLY A 208 -9.11 -5.04 -10.53
C GLY A 208 -8.66 -6.26 -9.74
N ASP A 209 -9.58 -6.91 -9.02
CA ASP A 209 -9.26 -8.09 -8.19
C ASP A 209 -8.57 -9.24 -8.93
N MET A 210 -8.73 -9.32 -10.26
CA MET A 210 -8.11 -10.37 -11.07
C MET A 210 -6.74 -9.97 -11.65
N GLY A 211 -6.38 -8.69 -11.58
CA GLY A 211 -5.08 -8.18 -12.02
C GLY A 211 -3.94 -8.70 -11.14
N TYR A 212 -2.73 -8.82 -11.70
CA TYR A 212 -1.59 -9.33 -10.93
C TYR A 212 -1.25 -8.46 -9.74
N PHE A 213 -1.39 -7.13 -9.83
CA PHE A 213 -1.22 -6.23 -8.69
C PHE A 213 -2.08 -6.64 -7.48
N ASN A 214 -3.41 -6.74 -7.64
CA ASN A 214 -4.33 -7.06 -6.53
C ASN A 214 -4.16 -8.50 -6.01
N ARG A 215 -3.58 -9.39 -6.82
CA ARG A 215 -3.29 -10.77 -6.41
C ARG A 215 -1.91 -10.91 -5.76
N LEU A 216 -1.02 -9.95 -6.00
CA LEU A 216 0.36 -9.93 -5.53
C LEU A 216 0.59 -8.92 -4.43
N PHE A 217 -0.34 -8.07 -4.04
CA PHE A 217 -0.23 -7.28 -2.82
C PHE A 217 -1.32 -7.70 -1.84
N ALA A 218 -1.28 -7.13 -0.65
CA ALA A 218 -2.25 -7.41 0.41
C ALA A 218 -2.54 -6.08 1.10
N LEU A 219 -3.32 -5.23 0.45
CA LEU A 219 -3.52 -3.82 0.77
C LEU A 219 -4.89 -3.61 1.43
N PRO A 220 -5.14 -2.47 2.11
CA PRO A 220 -6.41 -2.25 2.77
C PRO A 220 -7.59 -2.21 1.77
N LYS A 221 -8.48 -3.19 1.81
CA LYS A 221 -9.80 -3.16 1.12
C LYS A 221 -10.83 -2.33 1.91
N VAL A 222 -10.56 -1.03 2.09
CA VAL A 222 -11.40 -0.11 2.89
C VAL A 222 -12.43 0.67 2.06
N ASN A 223 -12.53 0.36 0.78
CA ASN A 223 -13.37 0.99 -0.23
C ASN A 223 -14.56 0.11 -0.66
N ALA A 224 -14.94 -0.87 0.14
CA ALA A 224 -16.07 -1.75 -0.14
C ALA A 224 -17.35 -0.96 -0.49
N GLY A 225 -17.95 -1.28 -1.64
CA GLY A 225 -19.15 -0.62 -2.15
C GLY A 225 -18.93 0.76 -2.80
N ALA A 226 -17.69 1.26 -2.83
CA ALA A 226 -17.33 2.44 -3.63
C ALA A 226 -17.02 2.11 -5.09
N VAL A 227 -16.71 0.84 -5.40
CA VAL A 227 -16.31 0.44 -6.75
C VAL A 227 -17.53 0.09 -7.60
N GLN A 228 -17.57 0.65 -8.80
CA GLN A 228 -18.44 0.26 -9.91
C GLN A 228 -17.55 0.34 -11.16
N PRO A 229 -17.31 -0.75 -11.91
CA PRO A 229 -18.25 -1.85 -12.19
C PRO A 229 -17.86 -3.23 -11.61
N GLU A 230 -18.77 -4.21 -11.73
CA GLU A 230 -18.63 -5.61 -11.22
C GLU A 230 -17.39 -6.32 -11.77
N GLU A 231 -16.88 -5.93 -12.94
CA GLU A 231 -15.67 -6.51 -13.50
C GLU A 231 -14.39 -6.14 -12.73
N ILE A 232 -14.41 -5.05 -11.93
CA ILE A 232 -13.27 -4.59 -11.13
C ILE A 232 -13.33 -5.15 -9.70
N ASP A 233 -14.54 -5.22 -9.12
CA ASP A 233 -14.84 -5.72 -7.77
C ASP A 233 -16.01 -6.72 -7.83
N PRO A 234 -15.79 -7.96 -8.29
CA PRO A 234 -16.86 -8.93 -8.48
C PRO A 234 -17.50 -9.40 -7.16
N ASP A 235 -16.77 -9.35 -6.05
CA ASP A 235 -17.23 -9.80 -4.73
C ASP A 235 -17.86 -8.66 -3.91
N GLY A 236 -17.65 -7.41 -4.31
CA GLY A 236 -18.18 -6.21 -3.69
C GLY A 236 -17.55 -5.89 -2.33
N ASP A 237 -16.36 -6.44 -2.06
CA ASP A 237 -15.63 -6.29 -0.80
C ASP A 237 -14.55 -5.21 -0.84
N GLY A 238 -14.46 -4.50 -1.97
CA GLY A 238 -13.47 -3.46 -2.21
C GLY A 238 -12.25 -4.00 -2.96
N VAL A 239 -11.46 -3.09 -3.51
CA VAL A 239 -10.27 -3.42 -4.32
C VAL A 239 -9.03 -2.77 -3.76
N GLU A 240 -7.89 -3.37 -4.06
CA GLU A 240 -6.58 -2.87 -3.62
C GLU A 240 -6.06 -1.70 -4.45
N ASP A 241 -6.74 -1.37 -5.56
CA ASP A 241 -6.40 -0.29 -6.49
C ASP A 241 -6.30 1.08 -5.80
N PHE A 242 -7.11 1.31 -4.77
CA PHE A 242 -7.12 2.54 -3.98
C PHE A 242 -7.54 2.23 -2.54
N TYR A 243 -6.89 2.86 -1.57
CA TYR A 243 -7.02 2.52 -0.16
C TYR A 243 -6.50 3.65 0.72
N SER A 244 -6.70 3.55 2.03
CA SER A 244 -6.12 4.48 2.99
C SER A 244 -5.63 3.80 4.25
N PHE A 245 -4.79 4.52 4.99
CA PHE A 245 -4.29 4.09 6.29
C PHE A 245 -3.88 5.30 7.12
N SER A 246 -3.78 5.09 8.43
CA SER A 246 -3.33 6.12 9.38
C SER A 246 -2.07 5.66 10.11
N VAL A 247 -1.12 6.58 10.28
CA VAL A 247 0.14 6.34 10.98
C VAL A 247 0.52 7.58 11.77
N GLY A 248 0.70 7.44 13.09
CA GLY A 248 0.97 8.59 13.95
C GLY A 248 -0.12 9.66 13.79
N ASN A 249 0.26 10.88 13.44
CA ASN A 249 -0.66 11.99 13.17
C ASN A 249 -0.91 12.24 11.67
N ALA A 250 -0.68 11.24 10.81
CA ALA A 250 -0.95 11.31 9.38
C ALA A 250 -2.03 10.32 8.95
N HIS A 251 -2.80 10.73 7.96
CA HIS A 251 -3.72 9.88 7.22
C HIS A 251 -3.40 10.00 5.72
N VAL A 252 -3.19 8.86 5.08
CA VAL A 252 -2.68 8.76 3.71
C VAL A 252 -3.63 7.92 2.88
N ALA A 253 -3.98 8.38 1.69
CA ALA A 253 -4.75 7.60 0.72
C ALA A 253 -3.97 7.37 -0.58
N ALA A 254 -3.98 6.13 -1.07
CA ALA A 254 -3.62 5.77 -2.42
C ALA A 254 -4.86 5.92 -3.32
N LEU A 255 -4.72 6.51 -4.51
CA LEU A 255 -5.74 6.50 -5.56
C LEU A 255 -5.22 5.79 -6.80
N SER A 256 -6.13 5.24 -7.60
CA SER A 256 -5.82 4.67 -8.91
C SER A 256 -6.12 5.68 -10.02
N THR A 257 -5.15 5.92 -10.90
CA THR A 257 -5.38 6.69 -12.13
C THR A 257 -5.77 5.82 -13.32
N GLU A 258 -5.78 4.50 -13.17
CA GLU A 258 -5.92 3.56 -14.30
C GLU A 258 -7.25 2.80 -14.33
N THR A 259 -7.83 2.49 -13.17
CA THR A 259 -8.93 1.52 -13.05
C THR A 259 -10.27 2.16 -12.66
N ALA A 260 -10.54 2.26 -11.35
CA ALA A 260 -11.80 2.73 -10.81
C ALA A 260 -12.08 4.18 -11.18
N ASP A 261 -13.36 4.49 -11.34
CA ASP A 261 -13.77 5.82 -11.75
C ASP A 261 -13.46 6.84 -10.62
N MET A 262 -12.69 7.89 -10.91
CA MET A 262 -12.24 8.86 -9.90
C MET A 262 -13.38 9.68 -9.23
N ASP A 263 -14.60 9.76 -9.78
CA ASP A 263 -15.74 10.35 -9.05
C ASP A 263 -16.12 9.47 -7.86
N SER A 264 -16.19 8.15 -8.08
CA SER A 264 -16.42 7.18 -7.01
C SER A 264 -15.28 7.16 -6.01
N GLN A 265 -14.02 7.26 -6.46
CA GLN A 265 -12.87 7.38 -5.57
C GLN A 265 -12.95 8.66 -4.72
N ILE A 266 -13.32 9.82 -5.30
CA ILE A 266 -13.48 11.08 -4.55
C ILE A 266 -14.62 10.98 -3.53
N ALA A 267 -15.74 10.34 -3.88
CA ALA A 267 -16.86 10.15 -2.95
C ALA A 267 -16.47 9.28 -1.75
N TRP A 268 -15.71 8.20 -1.99
CA TRP A 268 -15.11 7.38 -0.94
C TRP A 268 -14.11 8.19 -0.11
N LEU A 269 -13.17 8.87 -0.76
CA LEU A 269 -12.10 9.65 -0.13
C LEU A 269 -12.66 10.74 0.77
N GLN A 270 -13.74 11.40 0.35
CA GLN A 270 -14.44 12.37 1.19
C GLN A 270 -14.93 11.73 2.50
N THR A 271 -15.58 10.57 2.41
CA THR A 271 -16.10 9.86 3.58
C THR A 271 -14.97 9.41 4.51
N ASP A 272 -13.92 8.87 3.92
CA ASP A 272 -12.74 8.35 4.62
C ASP A 272 -11.98 9.46 5.36
N PHE A 273 -11.68 10.55 4.66
CA PHE A 273 -10.95 11.69 5.22
C PHE A 273 -11.76 12.45 6.27
N GLU A 274 -13.09 12.58 6.10
CA GLU A 274 -13.98 13.12 7.13
C GLU A 274 -13.97 12.22 8.38
N ALA A 275 -14.01 10.90 8.22
CA ALA A 275 -13.94 9.97 9.34
C ALA A 275 -12.60 10.04 10.08
N ALA A 276 -11.47 10.12 9.37
CA ALA A 276 -10.14 10.27 9.96
C ALA A 276 -9.99 11.61 10.70
N ARG A 277 -10.53 12.70 10.15
CA ARG A 277 -10.58 14.01 10.82
C ARG A 277 -11.42 13.98 12.09
N ASP A 278 -12.58 13.35 12.05
CA ASP A 278 -13.51 13.25 13.18
C ASP A 278 -12.98 12.34 14.30
N ALA A 279 -12.18 11.31 13.96
CA ALA A 279 -11.48 10.48 14.95
C ALA A 279 -10.46 11.29 15.78
N GLY A 280 -9.92 12.36 15.20
CA GLY A 280 -9.03 13.32 15.85
C GLY A 280 -7.57 12.86 15.94
N GLY A 281 -6.69 13.81 16.20
CA GLY A 281 -5.25 13.58 16.33
C GLY A 281 -4.49 13.38 15.00
N ILE A 282 -5.17 13.57 13.87
CA ILE A 282 -4.57 13.62 12.53
C ILE A 282 -4.38 15.07 12.12
N ASP A 283 -3.13 15.43 11.81
CA ASP A 283 -2.74 16.74 11.33
C ASP A 283 -2.41 16.72 9.84
N TRP A 284 -1.80 15.64 9.35
CA TRP A 284 -1.34 15.54 7.98
C TRP A 284 -2.29 14.69 7.15
N PHE A 285 -2.86 15.27 6.10
CA PHE A 285 -3.64 14.55 5.11
C PHE A 285 -2.86 14.53 3.81
N MET A 286 -2.53 13.33 3.34
CA MET A 286 -1.71 13.13 2.14
C MET A 286 -2.41 12.19 1.18
N VAL A 287 -2.15 12.37 -0.10
CA VAL A 287 -2.67 11.50 -1.16
C VAL A 287 -1.50 11.10 -2.05
N PHE A 288 -1.50 9.88 -2.58
CA PHE A 288 -0.57 9.48 -3.62
C PHE A 288 -1.25 8.65 -4.71
N PHE A 289 -0.76 8.78 -5.93
CA PHE A 289 -1.25 8.07 -7.12
C PHE A 289 -0.22 8.19 -8.24
N HIS A 290 -0.41 7.49 -9.35
CA HIS A 290 0.63 7.41 -10.36
C HIS A 290 0.76 8.67 -11.22
N ARG A 291 -0.27 9.02 -12.01
CA ARG A 291 -0.17 10.11 -13.01
C ARG A 291 -0.29 11.50 -12.38
N PRO A 292 0.68 12.41 -12.57
CA PRO A 292 0.69 13.70 -11.89
C PRO A 292 -0.41 14.65 -12.37
N VAL A 293 -0.94 15.46 -11.46
CA VAL A 293 -1.84 16.58 -11.79
C VAL A 293 -1.11 17.67 -12.57
N TRP A 294 0.10 18.02 -12.13
CA TRP A 294 0.99 18.96 -12.84
C TRP A 294 2.38 18.37 -12.95
N SER A 295 3.02 18.62 -14.09
CA SER A 295 4.40 18.19 -14.31
C SER A 295 5.07 18.97 -15.45
N SER A 296 6.37 19.23 -15.29
CA SER A 296 7.30 19.74 -16.29
C SER A 296 8.03 18.63 -17.06
N GLY A 297 7.72 17.37 -16.77
CA GLY A 297 8.32 16.20 -17.40
C GLY A 297 7.91 16.00 -18.87
N LEU A 298 8.35 14.89 -19.46
CA LEU A 298 8.07 14.58 -20.87
C LEU A 298 6.60 14.21 -21.11
N HIS A 299 5.94 13.62 -20.11
CA HIS A 299 4.51 13.33 -20.14
C HIS A 299 3.70 14.58 -19.79
N GLY A 300 4.23 15.40 -18.87
CA GLY A 300 3.82 16.77 -18.60
C GLY A 300 2.41 16.90 -18.04
N SER A 301 1.97 18.12 -17.78
CA SER A 301 0.58 18.41 -17.41
C SER A 301 -0.33 18.10 -18.62
N ASN A 302 -1.08 17.00 -18.57
CA ASN A 302 -1.94 16.64 -19.70
C ASN A 302 -3.34 16.21 -19.23
N GLU A 303 -4.38 16.65 -19.94
CA GLU A 303 -5.79 16.45 -19.55
C GLU A 303 -6.27 14.99 -19.73
N GLU A 304 -5.52 14.14 -20.45
CA GLU A 304 -5.84 12.71 -20.66
C GLU A 304 -5.22 11.79 -19.57
N ASP A 305 -4.10 12.17 -18.97
CA ASP A 305 -3.43 11.49 -17.83
C ASP A 305 -3.83 12.11 -16.49
N ALA A 306 -4.25 13.38 -16.50
CA ALA A 306 -4.93 14.06 -15.41
C ALA A 306 -6.43 13.71 -15.41
N THR A 307 -6.81 12.46 -15.68
CA THR A 307 -8.12 12.02 -16.21
C THR A 307 -9.33 12.53 -15.44
N ARG A 308 -9.15 13.09 -14.23
CA ARG A 308 -10.13 13.82 -13.41
C ARG A 308 -9.52 14.92 -12.52
N ALA A 309 -8.46 15.62 -12.92
CA ALA A 309 -7.90 16.74 -12.15
C ALA A 309 -8.92 17.87 -11.91
N ASP A 310 -9.81 18.10 -12.87
CA ASP A 310 -10.98 18.98 -12.74
C ASP A 310 -11.95 18.58 -11.61
N LEU A 311 -11.91 17.32 -11.15
CA LEU A 311 -12.71 16.80 -10.05
C LEU A 311 -11.89 16.69 -8.76
N LEU A 312 -10.66 16.18 -8.87
CA LEU A 312 -9.78 15.93 -7.74
C LEU A 312 -9.26 17.23 -7.12
N VAL A 313 -8.75 18.18 -7.92
CA VAL A 313 -8.19 19.44 -7.39
C VAL A 313 -9.22 20.21 -6.55
N PRO A 314 -10.49 20.36 -6.97
CA PRO A 314 -11.52 20.92 -6.10
C PRO A 314 -11.67 20.23 -4.75
N PHE A 315 -11.66 18.90 -4.72
CA PHE A 315 -11.72 18.15 -3.46
C PHE A 315 -10.49 18.42 -2.58
N LEU A 316 -9.28 18.34 -3.16
CA LEU A 316 -8.02 18.57 -2.45
C LEU A 316 -8.01 19.97 -1.81
N ASP A 317 -8.41 20.99 -2.58
CA ASP A 317 -8.49 22.39 -2.14
C ASP A 317 -9.51 22.61 -1.02
N ASP A 318 -10.71 22.02 -1.16
CA ASP A 318 -11.84 22.23 -0.26
C ASP A 318 -11.64 21.46 1.06
N PHE A 319 -11.07 20.25 0.99
CA PHE A 319 -10.73 19.48 2.18
C PHE A 319 -9.49 20.04 2.90
N GLY A 320 -8.50 20.55 2.15
CA GLY A 320 -7.22 21.00 2.66
C GLY A 320 -6.20 19.86 2.78
N VAL A 321 -5.98 19.13 1.67
CA VAL A 321 -4.92 18.12 1.57
C VAL A 321 -3.55 18.82 1.55
N ASP A 322 -2.56 18.24 2.23
CA ASP A 322 -1.27 18.89 2.43
C ASP A 322 -0.27 18.58 1.34
N VAL A 323 -0.14 17.29 1.02
CA VAL A 323 0.84 16.80 0.06
C VAL A 323 0.23 15.76 -0.85
N VAL A 324 0.52 15.88 -2.13
CA VAL A 324 0.20 14.91 -3.17
C VAL A 324 1.49 14.36 -3.75
N TRP A 325 1.65 13.04 -3.75
CA TRP A 325 2.83 12.34 -4.27
C TRP A 325 2.49 11.58 -5.54
N THR A 326 3.31 11.73 -6.57
CA THR A 326 3.06 11.15 -7.88
C THR A 326 4.31 10.64 -8.57
N GLY A 327 4.15 9.76 -9.54
CA GLY A 327 5.21 9.18 -10.37
C GLY A 327 5.01 9.56 -11.83
N HIS A 328 5.08 8.56 -12.73
CA HIS A 328 4.81 8.60 -14.17
C HIS A 328 5.81 9.43 -14.98
N ASP A 329 5.99 10.68 -14.58
CA ASP A 329 7.06 11.50 -15.10
C ASP A 329 8.36 11.16 -14.37
N HIS A 330 9.32 10.67 -15.15
CA HIS A 330 10.57 10.14 -14.62
C HIS A 330 11.56 11.26 -14.23
N ASN A 331 11.16 12.14 -13.33
CA ASN A 331 11.97 13.21 -12.75
C ASN A 331 11.55 13.47 -11.31
N TYR A 332 12.32 14.29 -10.61
CA TYR A 332 11.87 14.99 -9.42
C TYR A 332 11.22 16.32 -9.81
N GLU A 333 10.09 16.64 -9.21
CA GLU A 333 9.52 17.97 -9.26
C GLU A 333 8.71 18.28 -8.00
N ARG A 334 8.87 19.48 -7.46
CA ARG A 334 8.05 19.97 -6.35
C ARG A 334 7.44 21.30 -6.72
N PHE A 335 6.14 21.42 -6.50
CA PHE A 335 5.40 22.67 -6.65
C PHE A 335 5.38 23.47 -5.35
N HIS A 336 5.22 24.78 -5.46
CA HIS A 336 4.77 25.60 -4.34
C HIS A 336 3.31 25.25 -3.98
N PRO A 337 2.87 25.49 -2.73
CA PRO A 337 1.46 25.40 -2.34
C PRO A 337 0.56 26.01 -3.40
N SER A 338 -0.32 25.19 -3.97
CA SER A 338 -1.13 25.56 -5.13
C SER A 338 -2.60 25.24 -4.88
N ARG A 339 -3.49 26.05 -5.47
CA ARG A 339 -4.94 25.83 -5.55
C ARG A 339 -5.45 26.15 -6.95
N GLY A 340 -6.57 25.54 -7.34
CA GLY A 340 -7.16 25.74 -8.67
C GLY A 340 -6.23 25.36 -9.81
N GLY A 341 -6.49 25.87 -11.03
CA GLY A 341 -5.72 25.57 -12.25
C GLY A 341 -6.39 24.58 -13.19
N TYR A 342 -7.53 24.03 -12.79
CA TYR A 342 -8.34 23.07 -13.53
C TYR A 342 -9.83 23.47 -13.47
N GLY A 343 -10.60 23.07 -14.48
CA GLY A 343 -11.97 23.53 -14.73
C GLY A 343 -12.07 25.04 -14.93
N ASP A 344 -13.04 25.67 -14.27
CA ASP A 344 -13.25 27.13 -14.30
C ASP A 344 -12.45 27.89 -13.21
N ARG A 345 -11.48 27.25 -12.53
CA ARG A 345 -10.70 27.84 -11.42
C ARG A 345 -9.34 28.34 -11.90
N ASP A 346 -9.05 29.62 -11.72
CA ASP A 346 -7.70 30.17 -11.94
C ASP A 346 -6.68 29.50 -11.01
N ARG A 347 -5.48 29.23 -11.52
CA ARG A 347 -4.37 28.71 -10.72
C ARG A 347 -3.87 29.78 -9.76
N VAL A 348 -3.75 29.44 -8.48
CA VAL A 348 -3.17 30.29 -7.43
C VAL A 348 -1.96 29.56 -6.85
N VAL A 349 -0.80 30.20 -6.92
CA VAL A 349 0.46 29.69 -6.39
C VAL A 349 0.90 30.57 -5.22
N THR A 350 1.11 29.95 -4.06
CA THR A 350 1.60 30.61 -2.85
C THR A 350 2.97 30.03 -2.49
N PRO A 351 4.08 30.73 -2.77
CA PRO A 351 5.41 30.23 -2.43
C PRO A 351 5.59 29.93 -0.95
N LEU A 352 6.37 28.90 -0.63
CA LEU A 352 6.78 28.59 0.75
C LEU A 352 7.70 29.70 1.26
N GLY A 353 7.42 30.21 2.47
CA GLY A 353 8.21 31.25 3.14
C GLY A 353 7.57 32.64 3.11
N ASP A 354 8.20 33.60 3.79
CA ASP A 354 7.71 34.98 3.87
C ASP A 354 7.80 35.69 2.51
N VAL A 355 6.66 35.85 1.83
CA VAL A 355 6.51 36.75 0.68
C VAL A 355 5.72 37.96 1.13
N ASP A 356 6.33 39.15 1.10
CA ASP A 356 5.70 40.43 1.45
C ASP A 356 5.01 40.48 2.85
N GLY A 357 5.50 39.70 3.81
CA GLY A 357 4.97 39.65 5.18
C GLY A 357 3.71 38.80 5.35
N HIS A 358 3.37 38.00 4.34
CA HIS A 358 2.49 36.85 4.48
C HIS A 358 3.35 35.62 4.75
N PRO A 359 3.13 34.89 5.86
CA PRO A 359 3.77 33.59 6.07
C PRO A 359 3.11 32.60 5.11
N GLY A 360 3.50 32.64 3.84
CA GLY A 360 3.03 31.70 2.83
C GLY A 360 3.41 30.30 3.27
N GLY A 361 2.45 29.38 3.21
CA GLY A 361 2.65 28.02 3.73
C GLY A 361 1.64 27.03 3.20
N ILE A 362 1.71 25.81 3.71
CA ILE A 362 0.82 24.71 3.31
C ILE A 362 -0.66 24.91 3.66
N ALA A 363 -0.98 25.87 4.54
CA ALA A 363 -2.37 26.28 4.77
C ALA A 363 -2.98 26.96 3.52
N ASP A 364 -2.15 27.51 2.65
CA ASP A 364 -2.57 28.29 1.48
C ASP A 364 -2.76 27.44 0.22
N GLY A 365 -2.44 26.15 0.26
CA GLY A 365 -2.66 25.21 -0.84
C GLY A 365 -1.89 23.90 -0.67
N THR A 366 -2.20 22.96 -1.54
CA THR A 366 -1.58 21.62 -1.55
C THR A 366 -0.18 21.70 -2.18
N VAL A 367 0.78 20.97 -1.62
CA VAL A 367 2.11 20.77 -2.23
C VAL A 367 2.07 19.52 -3.11
N TYR A 368 2.39 19.66 -4.38
CA TYR A 368 2.43 18.54 -5.33
C TYR A 368 3.89 18.14 -5.58
N VAL A 369 4.14 16.84 -5.58
CA VAL A 369 5.48 16.27 -5.76
C VAL A 369 5.42 15.14 -6.78
N VAL A 370 6.27 15.23 -7.80
CA VAL A 370 6.57 14.16 -8.76
C VAL A 370 7.90 13.52 -8.34
N THR A 371 7.93 12.20 -8.24
CA THR A 371 9.08 11.41 -7.79
C THR A 371 9.17 10.06 -8.53
N GLY A 372 8.99 10.08 -9.86
CA GLY A 372 9.12 8.90 -10.73
C GLY A 372 10.56 8.53 -11.09
N GLY A 373 11.52 8.87 -10.23
CA GLY A 373 12.95 8.73 -10.52
C GLY A 373 13.60 7.42 -10.05
N ALA A 374 12.82 6.46 -9.52
CA ALA A 374 13.37 5.38 -8.71
C ALA A 374 13.93 4.17 -9.49
N GLY A 375 13.89 4.15 -10.83
CA GLY A 375 14.59 3.11 -11.60
C GLY A 375 14.47 3.16 -13.14
N SER A 376 13.33 3.57 -13.69
CA SER A 376 13.11 3.74 -15.14
C SER A 376 13.90 4.92 -15.72
N PHE A 377 14.03 5.02 -17.04
CA PHE A 377 14.83 6.08 -17.68
C PHE A 377 14.35 7.48 -17.32
N THR A 378 15.20 8.29 -16.68
CA THR A 378 14.80 9.64 -16.30
C THR A 378 14.71 10.59 -17.50
N ASN A 379 13.86 11.61 -17.35
CA ASN A 379 13.63 12.64 -18.33
C ASN A 379 14.88 13.53 -18.48
N PHE A 380 15.69 13.26 -19.49
CA PHE A 380 16.92 13.99 -19.82
C PHE A 380 16.68 15.45 -20.30
N VAL A 381 15.43 15.82 -20.59
CA VAL A 381 15.06 17.19 -21.01
C VAL A 381 13.76 17.62 -20.35
N ILE A 382 13.86 18.53 -19.38
CA ILE A 382 12.73 19.30 -18.85
C ILE A 382 12.44 20.45 -19.82
N GLN A 383 11.29 20.42 -20.51
CA GLN A 383 10.95 21.38 -21.57
C GLN A 383 10.28 22.65 -21.02
N GLY A 384 11.01 23.39 -20.17
CA GLY A 384 10.44 24.53 -19.45
C GLY A 384 9.77 24.10 -18.15
N TRP A 385 9.40 25.07 -17.33
CA TRP A 385 8.81 24.81 -16.02
C TRP A 385 7.31 25.09 -16.08
N GLU A 386 6.54 24.13 -15.59
CA GLU A 386 5.12 24.27 -15.33
C GLU A 386 4.88 25.42 -14.35
N GLU A 387 3.71 26.06 -14.42
CA GLU A 387 3.42 27.15 -13.49
C GLU A 387 3.50 26.64 -12.04
N GLY A 388 4.05 27.44 -11.12
CA GLY A 388 4.15 27.04 -9.72
C GLY A 388 5.22 26.00 -9.37
N SER A 389 5.96 25.45 -10.34
CA SER A 389 7.13 24.61 -10.06
C SER A 389 8.14 25.39 -9.21
N ALA A 390 8.56 24.79 -8.10
CA ALA A 390 9.52 25.35 -7.17
C ALA A 390 10.91 24.76 -7.36
N ASN A 391 10.99 23.46 -7.66
CA ASN A 391 12.22 22.75 -7.97
C ASN A 391 11.93 21.63 -8.96
N VAL A 392 12.82 21.42 -9.94
CA VAL A 392 12.70 20.36 -10.94
C VAL A 392 14.10 19.80 -11.18
N ASN A 393 14.27 18.49 -11.08
CA ASN A 393 15.53 17.80 -11.38
C ASN A 393 15.25 16.51 -12.18
N GLY A 394 16.00 16.29 -13.27
CA GLY A 394 15.92 15.08 -14.10
C GLY A 394 16.81 13.93 -13.62
N ASP A 395 17.52 14.08 -12.51
CA ASP A 395 18.32 13.03 -11.90
C ASP A 395 17.43 11.97 -11.22
N ARG A 396 17.97 10.76 -11.05
CA ARG A 396 17.27 9.70 -10.31
C ARG A 396 17.13 10.10 -8.86
N ASN A 397 16.02 9.73 -8.26
CA ASN A 397 15.70 10.20 -6.93
C ASN A 397 14.69 9.30 -6.23
N TYR A 398 14.64 9.51 -4.92
CA TYR A 398 13.54 9.17 -4.05
C TYR A 398 13.49 10.21 -2.93
N VAL A 399 12.36 10.29 -2.23
CA VAL A 399 12.16 11.26 -1.16
C VAL A 399 12.13 10.55 0.18
N VAL A 400 13.00 10.95 1.11
CA VAL A 400 12.90 10.58 2.52
C VAL A 400 12.04 11.64 3.21
N VAL A 401 11.01 11.21 3.93
CA VAL A 401 10.07 12.09 4.62
C VAL A 401 10.10 11.80 6.12
N ASP A 402 10.50 12.79 6.90
CA ASP A 402 10.44 12.77 8.37
C ASP A 402 9.24 13.60 8.84
N VAL A 403 8.34 12.98 9.62
CA VAL A 403 7.19 13.66 10.23
C VAL A 403 7.41 13.75 11.74
N GLU A 404 7.50 14.98 12.24
CA GLU A 404 7.71 15.30 13.65
C GLU A 404 6.62 16.27 14.14
N GLY A 405 5.47 15.72 14.54
CA GLY A 405 4.32 16.52 14.95
C GLY A 405 3.85 17.44 13.82
N GLY A 406 4.02 18.76 13.99
CA GLY A 406 3.63 19.76 13.00
C GLY A 406 4.67 20.04 11.92
N ASP A 407 5.83 19.38 11.92
CA ASP A 407 6.85 19.55 10.88
C ASP A 407 6.92 18.29 10.00
N LEU A 408 6.91 18.48 8.67
CA LEU A 408 7.15 17.44 7.67
C LEU A 408 8.35 17.86 6.84
N THR A 409 9.46 17.14 6.96
CA THR A 409 10.71 17.44 6.24
C THR A 409 10.92 16.42 5.13
N MET A 410 11.11 16.92 3.91
CA MET A 410 11.47 16.13 2.74
C MET A 410 12.96 16.30 2.47
N THR A 411 13.69 15.20 2.43
CA THR A 411 15.06 15.12 1.93
C THR A 411 15.03 14.35 0.62
N VAL A 412 15.30 15.05 -0.48
CA VAL A 412 15.25 14.46 -1.83
C VAL A 412 16.62 13.90 -2.14
N ARG A 413 16.73 12.58 -2.14
CA ARG A 413 17.98 11.86 -2.38
C ARG A 413 18.33 11.93 -3.86
N ASP A 414 19.55 12.35 -4.15
CA ASP A 414 20.09 12.40 -5.50
C ASP A 414 20.88 11.11 -5.77
N VAL A 415 20.57 10.45 -6.88
CA VAL A 415 21.17 9.17 -7.25
C VAL A 415 21.84 9.34 -8.61
N ASP A 416 23.17 9.29 -8.64
CA ASP A 416 23.91 9.22 -9.89
C ASP A 416 23.78 7.82 -10.48
N ALA A 417 23.43 7.78 -11.75
CA ALA A 417 23.24 6.55 -12.48
C ALA A 417 23.64 6.73 -13.94
N PRO A 418 24.58 5.92 -14.47
CA PRO A 418 24.97 5.98 -15.86
C PRO A 418 23.79 5.89 -16.84
N PHE A 419 23.74 6.81 -17.81
CA PHE A 419 22.65 6.94 -18.80
C PHE A 419 22.26 5.64 -19.52
N LEU A 420 23.19 4.71 -19.74
CA LEU A 420 22.94 3.46 -20.46
C LEU A 420 22.54 2.28 -19.56
N GLN A 421 22.23 2.52 -18.29
CA GLN A 421 22.03 1.43 -17.31
C GLN A 421 23.25 0.50 -17.21
N LEU A 422 24.43 1.06 -17.47
CA LEU A 422 25.70 0.35 -17.46
C LEU A 422 26.45 0.70 -16.17
N GLY A 423 26.11 0.02 -15.08
CA GLY A 423 26.77 0.19 -13.79
C GLY A 423 25.77 0.19 -12.65
N ASP A 424 26.30 0.12 -11.44
CA ASP A 424 25.54 0.27 -10.21
C ASP A 424 25.19 1.75 -10.02
N ALA A 425 24.03 2.05 -9.44
CA ALA A 425 23.72 3.41 -9.01
C ALA A 425 24.57 3.80 -7.81
N GLU A 426 24.89 5.09 -7.67
CA GLU A 426 25.59 5.63 -6.51
C GLU A 426 24.75 6.75 -5.88
N LEU A 427 24.63 6.73 -4.55
CA LEU A 427 23.97 7.81 -3.83
C LEU A 427 24.93 9.00 -3.68
N GLU A 428 24.49 10.18 -4.10
CA GLU A 428 25.27 11.41 -3.94
C GLU A 428 25.25 11.91 -2.48
N ASP A 429 26.33 12.58 -2.08
CA ASP A 429 26.48 13.10 -0.70
C ASP A 429 25.47 14.25 -0.42
N ASP A 430 25.24 15.12 -1.41
CA ASP A 430 24.37 16.28 -1.31
C ASP A 430 22.97 15.92 -1.88
N PRO A 431 21.87 16.19 -1.15
CA PRO A 431 20.52 15.99 -1.66
C PRO A 431 20.16 17.03 -2.73
N ILE A 432 19.22 16.68 -3.62
CA ILE A 432 18.64 17.61 -4.61
C ILE A 432 18.00 18.80 -3.87
N GLU A 433 17.28 18.52 -2.79
CA GLU A 433 16.62 19.51 -1.94
C GLU A 433 16.39 18.98 -0.53
N VAL A 434 16.40 19.89 0.44
CA VAL A 434 15.79 19.67 1.76
C VAL A 434 14.78 20.78 2.00
N VAL A 435 13.53 20.41 2.25
CA VAL A 435 12.42 21.35 2.47
C VAL A 435 11.55 20.89 3.64
N THR A 436 11.13 21.83 4.48
CA THR A 436 10.26 21.56 5.62
C THR A 436 8.93 22.30 5.45
N LEU A 437 7.84 21.55 5.57
CA LEU A 437 6.48 22.05 5.64
C LEU A 437 6.06 22.14 7.12
N GLN A 438 5.40 23.23 7.51
CA GLN A 438 5.09 23.49 8.92
C GLN A 438 3.60 23.75 9.17
N LYS A 439 3.03 23.05 10.15
CA LYS A 439 1.74 23.27 10.79
C LYS A 439 1.95 23.62 12.26
N PRO A 440 2.10 24.91 12.61
CA PRO A 440 2.43 25.32 13.98
C PRO A 440 1.32 24.98 15.01
N ASP A 441 0.09 24.74 14.54
CA ASP A 441 -1.08 24.44 15.35
C ASP A 441 -1.47 22.94 15.31
N ALA A 442 -0.49 22.04 15.14
CA ALA A 442 -0.71 20.59 15.15
C ALA A 442 -1.50 20.15 16.40
N ALA A 443 -2.62 19.47 16.16
CA ALA A 443 -3.63 19.08 17.13
C ALA A 443 -3.42 17.67 17.70
N CYS A 444 -2.47 16.88 17.16
CA CYS A 444 -2.14 15.57 17.70
C CYS A 444 -1.78 15.64 19.20
N MET A 445 -2.10 14.55 19.91
CA MET A 445 -1.71 14.46 21.32
C MET A 445 -0.21 14.18 21.36
N ALA A 446 0.56 15.10 21.95
CA ALA A 446 1.93 14.80 22.31
C ALA A 446 1.87 13.59 23.27
N GLY A 447 2.24 12.40 22.79
CA GLY A 447 2.20 11.20 23.60
C GLY A 447 3.03 11.42 24.85
N ASP A 448 2.43 11.20 26.03
CA ASP A 448 3.06 11.37 27.35
C ASP A 448 4.39 10.59 27.40
N GLY A 449 5.49 11.28 27.09
CA GLY A 449 6.82 10.86 27.45
C GLY A 449 7.06 11.19 28.91
N ASP A 450 6.44 10.45 29.84
CA ASP A 450 6.75 10.55 31.28
C ASP A 450 6.23 9.35 32.13
N ALA A 451 6.23 8.13 31.59
CA ALA A 451 5.98 6.90 32.37
C ALA A 451 7.07 5.81 32.23
N ALA A 452 8.26 6.19 31.76
CA ALA A 452 9.49 5.39 31.91
C ALA A 452 10.52 6.17 32.72
N ALA A 453 10.09 6.76 33.84
CA ALA A 453 11.02 7.14 34.90
C ALA A 453 11.48 5.84 35.58
N ASP A 454 12.67 5.40 35.20
CA ASP A 454 13.59 4.54 35.96
C ASP A 454 13.06 4.04 37.31
N ALA A 455 12.47 2.85 37.30
CA ALA A 455 12.31 2.04 38.50
C ALA A 455 13.54 1.14 38.75
N ASP A 456 14.64 1.33 38.02
CA ASP A 456 15.94 0.72 38.29
C ASP A 456 16.86 1.73 38.97
N ALA A 457 16.40 2.29 40.09
CA ALA A 457 17.31 2.82 41.09
C ALA A 457 17.84 1.62 41.90
N ASP A 458 18.88 0.99 41.37
CA ASP A 458 19.81 0.14 42.11
C ASP A 458 20.39 0.95 43.28
N ALA A 459 19.68 0.94 44.40
CA ALA A 459 20.21 1.33 45.68
C ALA A 459 20.96 0.13 46.27
N ASP A 460 22.14 -0.13 45.71
CA ASP A 460 23.18 -0.92 46.37
C ASP A 460 23.64 -0.17 47.62
N ALA A 461 22.94 -0.41 48.72
CA ALA A 461 23.41 -0.14 50.05
C ALA A 461 23.65 -1.49 50.75
N ASP A 462 24.85 -2.02 50.53
CA ASP A 462 25.44 -3.08 51.34
C ASP A 462 25.35 -2.71 52.83
N ALA A 463 24.52 -3.45 53.56
CA ALA A 463 24.60 -3.55 55.01
C ALA A 463 24.32 -5.00 55.42
N ASP A 464 25.41 -5.78 55.48
CA ASP A 464 25.48 -7.06 56.18
C ASP A 464 24.84 -6.96 57.57
N ALA A 465 23.81 -7.75 57.80
CA ALA A 465 23.43 -8.18 59.13
C ALA A 465 22.73 -9.54 59.06
N ASP A 466 23.53 -10.59 59.22
CA ASP A 466 23.09 -11.92 59.63
C ASP A 466 22.16 -11.83 60.85
N THR A 467 20.95 -12.36 60.73
CA THR A 467 20.27 -13.01 61.85
C THR A 467 19.47 -14.20 61.36
N ASP A 468 19.98 -15.39 61.71
CA ASP A 468 19.26 -16.65 61.71
C ASP A 468 17.92 -16.52 62.46
N ALA A 469 16.84 -16.98 61.84
CA ALA A 469 15.62 -17.37 62.54
C ALA A 469 14.92 -18.49 61.76
N ASP A 470 15.28 -19.73 62.13
CA ASP A 470 14.46 -20.91 61.89
C ASP A 470 13.06 -20.71 62.49
N SER A 471 12.02 -20.93 61.69
CA SER A 471 10.77 -21.48 62.20
C SER A 471 10.05 -22.26 61.11
N ASP A 472 10.13 -23.58 61.24
CA ASP A 472 9.23 -24.54 60.64
C ASP A 472 7.76 -24.18 60.94
N SER A 473 6.91 -24.25 59.93
CA SER A 473 5.51 -24.61 60.14
C SER A 473 4.96 -25.30 58.89
N ASP A 474 4.99 -26.64 58.94
CA ASP A 474 4.14 -27.51 58.16
C ASP A 474 2.67 -27.14 58.37
N ALA A 475 1.91 -27.07 57.28
CA ALA A 475 0.46 -27.16 57.33
C ALA A 475 -0.05 -27.89 56.08
N ASP A 476 0.00 -29.22 56.17
CA ASP A 476 -0.84 -30.11 55.37
C ASP A 476 -2.32 -29.84 55.70
N ALA A 477 -3.15 -29.71 54.67
CA ALA A 477 -4.58 -29.89 54.77
C ALA A 477 -5.13 -30.44 53.45
N ASP A 478 -5.03 -31.76 53.31
CA ASP A 478 -5.92 -32.56 52.46
C ASP A 478 -7.35 -32.49 53.00
N ALA A 479 -8.31 -32.27 52.11
CA ALA A 479 -9.70 -32.65 52.33
C ALA A 479 -10.38 -32.94 50.99
N ASP A 480 -10.29 -34.21 50.59
CA ASP A 480 -11.23 -34.86 49.67
C ASP A 480 -12.64 -34.92 50.30
N ALA A 481 -13.67 -34.67 49.48
CA ALA A 481 -14.98 -35.30 49.65
C ALA A 481 -15.76 -35.25 48.33
N ASP A 482 -15.74 -36.38 47.64
CA ASP A 482 -16.70 -36.79 46.61
C ASP A 482 -18.14 -36.80 47.15
N ALA A 483 -19.12 -36.53 46.26
CA ALA A 483 -20.34 -37.35 46.17
C ALA A 483 -21.17 -36.97 44.94
N ASP A 484 -21.26 -37.94 44.04
CA ASP A 484 -22.17 -38.08 42.91
C ASP A 484 -23.66 -38.00 43.31
N ALA A 485 -24.52 -37.64 42.35
CA ALA A 485 -25.71 -38.44 42.03
C ALA A 485 -26.37 -37.98 40.73
N ASP A 486 -26.41 -38.95 39.82
CA ASP A 486 -27.11 -39.07 38.54
C ASP A 486 -28.61 -38.73 38.58
N ALA A 487 -29.19 -38.41 37.40
CA ALA A 487 -30.03 -39.39 36.67
C ALA A 487 -30.99 -38.71 35.67
N ASP A 488 -30.82 -39.13 34.41
CA ASP A 488 -31.85 -39.60 33.47
C ASP A 488 -33.07 -38.73 33.14
N ALA A 489 -33.28 -38.45 31.85
CA ALA A 489 -34.08 -39.35 31.02
C ALA A 489 -34.31 -38.79 29.60
N ASP A 490 -34.32 -39.76 28.70
CA ASP A 490 -34.34 -39.72 27.25
C ASP A 490 -35.71 -39.38 26.58
N VAL A 491 -35.65 -39.25 25.24
CA VAL A 491 -36.65 -39.58 24.19
C VAL A 491 -38.00 -38.83 24.20
N ASP A 492 -38.72 -38.59 23.10
CA ASP A 492 -38.71 -38.99 21.67
C ASP A 492 -39.69 -37.99 20.99
N SER A 493 -39.43 -37.52 19.77
CA SER A 493 -40.03 -37.98 18.51
C SER A 493 -41.18 -37.11 17.96
N ASP A 494 -41.18 -37.05 16.62
CA ASP A 494 -42.29 -36.80 15.69
C ASP A 494 -42.78 -35.35 15.52
N ALA A 495 -42.45 -34.69 14.41
CA ALA A 495 -42.99 -34.85 13.05
C ALA A 495 -44.32 -34.09 12.84
N ASP A 496 -44.30 -33.20 11.84
CA ASP A 496 -45.28 -33.07 10.75
C ASP A 496 -45.58 -31.60 10.35
N VAL A 497 -45.03 -31.25 9.17
CA VAL A 497 -45.61 -30.65 7.96
C VAL A 497 -46.90 -29.80 7.98
N ASP A 498 -46.89 -28.86 7.01
CA ASP A 498 -47.99 -28.12 6.34
C ASP A 498 -48.53 -26.89 7.08
N SER A 499 -48.84 -25.73 6.48
CA SER A 499 -49.05 -25.32 5.09
C SER A 499 -49.26 -23.80 5.05
N ASP A 500 -48.91 -23.19 3.93
CA ASP A 500 -49.52 -22.05 3.23
C ASP A 500 -50.18 -20.90 4.02
N ALA A 501 -49.67 -19.69 3.78
CA ALA A 501 -50.50 -18.50 3.79
C ALA A 501 -50.07 -17.57 2.65
N ASP A 502 -50.85 -17.65 1.56
CA ASP A 502 -50.92 -16.67 0.49
C ASP A 502 -51.25 -15.27 1.05
N THR A 503 -50.55 -14.26 0.55
CA THR A 503 -51.14 -12.91 0.44
C THR A 503 -50.80 -12.33 -0.92
N ASP A 504 -51.76 -12.47 -1.83
CA ASP A 504 -51.90 -11.67 -3.03
C ASP A 504 -52.05 -10.18 -2.66
N SER A 505 -51.29 -9.33 -3.34
CA SER A 505 -51.77 -7.99 -3.67
C SER A 505 -51.26 -7.60 -5.06
N ASP A 506 -52.07 -7.92 -6.05
CA ASP A 506 -52.03 -7.31 -7.38
C ASP A 506 -52.35 -5.82 -7.26
N SER A 507 -51.56 -4.98 -7.93
CA SER A 507 -52.09 -3.80 -8.59
C SER A 507 -51.30 -3.53 -9.86
N ASP A 508 -51.89 -3.92 -10.98
CA ASP A 508 -51.50 -3.55 -12.34
C ASP A 508 -51.50 -2.03 -12.53
N SER A 509 -50.49 -1.56 -13.26
CA SER A 509 -50.68 -0.42 -14.17
C SER A 509 -49.79 -0.60 -15.39
N ASP A 510 -50.40 -1.10 -16.46
CA ASP A 510 -49.89 -1.03 -17.83
C ASP A 510 -49.78 0.44 -18.29
N SER A 511 -48.70 0.75 -19.00
CA SER A 511 -48.79 1.65 -20.15
C SER A 511 -47.70 1.33 -21.16
N ASP A 512 -48.14 0.76 -22.28
CA ASP A 512 -47.40 0.54 -23.52
C ASP A 512 -46.80 1.83 -24.08
N SER A 513 -45.62 1.74 -24.71
CA SER A 513 -45.40 2.41 -26.00
C SER A 513 -44.23 1.80 -26.78
N ASP A 514 -44.62 1.08 -27.84
CA ASP A 514 -44.07 0.99 -29.19
C ASP A 514 -42.57 1.19 -29.44
N SER A 515 -41.99 0.11 -29.97
CA SER A 515 -40.71 0.07 -30.68
C SER A 515 -40.94 0.30 -32.17
N ASP A 516 -40.38 1.37 -32.71
CA ASP A 516 -40.17 1.53 -34.15
C ASP A 516 -38.66 1.58 -34.41
N SER A 517 -38.18 0.51 -35.04
CA SER A 517 -36.90 0.44 -35.75
C SER A 517 -37.03 1.16 -37.08
N ASP A 518 -36.08 2.04 -37.42
CA ASP A 518 -35.67 2.24 -38.81
C ASP A 518 -34.24 2.79 -38.87
N SER A 519 -33.48 2.18 -39.76
CA SER A 519 -32.13 2.52 -40.17
C SER A 519 -32.12 3.69 -41.17
N ASP A 520 -31.01 4.44 -41.21
CA ASP A 520 -30.23 4.73 -42.44
C ASP A 520 -29.44 6.06 -42.38
N GLU A 521 -28.15 5.93 -42.71
CA GLU A 521 -27.24 6.83 -43.44
C GLU A 521 -27.13 8.35 -43.14
N ALA A 522 -25.87 8.77 -42.93
CA ALA A 522 -25.34 10.13 -43.11
C ALA A 522 -25.35 10.54 -44.61
N PRO A 523 -25.33 11.85 -44.99
CA PRO A 523 -24.07 12.64 -44.94
C PRO A 523 -24.18 14.19 -44.78
N ASP A 524 -23.04 14.78 -44.40
CA ASP A 524 -22.42 16.10 -44.74
C ASP A 524 -23.28 17.39 -44.93
N ALA A 525 -22.96 18.45 -44.16
CA ALA A 525 -22.47 19.76 -44.66
C ALA A 525 -22.81 20.99 -43.79
N SER A 526 -21.75 21.66 -43.34
CA SER A 526 -21.54 23.13 -43.35
C SER A 526 -22.41 24.10 -42.50
N GLY A 527 -21.69 24.89 -41.67
CA GLY A 527 -22.11 26.22 -41.17
C GLY A 527 -21.65 26.42 -39.71
N GLY A 528 -20.66 27.22 -39.33
CA GLY A 528 -20.11 28.43 -39.93
C GLY A 528 -20.61 29.67 -39.18
N CYS A 529 -19.97 30.01 -38.04
CA CYS A 529 -19.84 31.35 -37.40
C CYS A 529 -18.94 31.13 -36.16
N GLY A 530 -17.73 31.66 -36.00
CA GLY A 530 -17.10 32.84 -36.55
C GLY A 530 -16.90 33.87 -35.43
N CYS A 531 -15.77 33.83 -34.72
CA CYS A 531 -15.22 34.96 -33.95
C CYS A 531 -13.68 34.87 -33.92
N ARG A 532 -13.06 36.03 -33.87
CA ARG A 532 -11.86 36.40 -34.63
C ARG A 532 -10.75 36.83 -33.69
N VAL A 533 -9.56 36.24 -33.86
CA VAL A 533 -8.30 36.71 -33.27
C VAL A 533 -7.92 38.05 -33.87
N VAL A 534 -7.56 39.02 -33.02
CA VAL A 534 -6.79 40.20 -33.43
C VAL A 534 -5.69 40.42 -32.39
N GLY A 535 -4.46 40.18 -32.82
CA GLY A 535 -3.28 40.53 -32.06
C GLY A 535 -2.78 41.95 -32.33
N LEU A 536 -1.81 42.30 -31.47
CA LEU A 536 -0.71 43.25 -31.63
C LEU A 536 -0.97 44.73 -31.31
N PRO A 537 0.08 45.47 -30.91
CA PRO A 537 1.52 45.11 -30.88
C PRO A 537 2.10 44.72 -29.53
#